data_AF-A0A2M8GGQ2-F1
#
_entry.id   AF-A0A2M8GGQ2-F1
#
_cell.length_a   1.000
_cell.length_b   1.000
_cell.length_c   1.000
_cell.angle_alpha   90.00
_cell.angle_beta   90.00
_cell.angle_gamma   90.00
#
_symmetry.space_group_name_H-M   'P 1'
#
loop_
_entity.id
_entity.type
_entity.pdbx_description
1 polymer ?
#
loop_
_entity_poly.entity_id
_entity_poly.type
_entity_poly.pdbx_seq_one_letter_code
_entity_poly.pdbx_strand_id
1 'polypeptide(L)'
;MQYSIPGLIAVFFALLLMALVAALIIRRDFRDAVLGGPGEATIFGVISLKGVAIVLLCGLLIGGILFALTKLPPPLQPGPYTGPIMVRLNVHFEPDEVNPRNPQFSPQAFIKTPKGQEPIPIITKMSEGALSVQVKVPDMKTPFFIIFRTPKGIWQTDDHSIRETAATARKQVQE
;
A
#
# COMPACT_ATOMS: atom_id res chain seq x y z
N MET A 1 4.67 -14.95 -3.06
CA MET A 1 3.42 -14.58 -3.76
C MET A 1 2.30 -15.40 -3.16
N GLN A 2 1.42 -14.78 -2.37
CA GLN A 2 0.31 -15.47 -1.72
C GLN A 2 -0.92 -15.30 -2.62
N TYR A 3 -1.27 -16.36 -3.37
CA TYR A 3 -2.48 -16.34 -4.20
C TYR A 3 -3.70 -16.28 -3.29
N SER A 4 -4.36 -15.12 -3.25
CA SER A 4 -5.62 -14.97 -2.54
C SER A 4 -6.64 -15.91 -3.18
N ILE A 5 -7.36 -16.69 -2.38
CA ILE A 5 -8.49 -17.56 -2.80
C ILE A 5 -9.41 -16.90 -3.85
N PRO A 6 -9.79 -15.60 -3.74
CA PRO A 6 -10.58 -14.94 -4.79
C PRO A 6 -9.89 -14.86 -6.16
N GLY A 7 -8.56 -14.76 -6.21
CA GLY A 7 -7.78 -14.74 -7.45
C GLY A 7 -7.78 -16.09 -8.18
N LEU A 8 -7.68 -17.20 -7.43
CA LEU A 8 -7.75 -18.55 -8.03
C LEU A 8 -9.14 -18.84 -8.61
N ILE A 9 -10.20 -18.41 -7.92
CA ILE A 9 -11.58 -18.54 -8.42
C ILE A 9 -11.76 -17.73 -9.70
N ALA A 10 -11.28 -16.49 -9.74
CA ALA A 10 -11.36 -15.65 -10.95
C ALA A 10 -10.63 -16.28 -12.14
N VAL A 11 -9.43 -16.83 -11.92
CA VAL A 11 -8.66 -17.52 -12.96
C VAL A 11 -9.38 -18.78 -13.45
N PHE A 12 -9.97 -19.57 -12.54
CA PHE A 12 -10.73 -20.75 -12.91
C PHE A 12 -11.95 -20.42 -13.80
N PHE A 13 -12.74 -19.41 -13.41
CA PHE A 13 -13.89 -18.97 -14.23
C PHE A 13 -13.44 -18.37 -15.57
N ALA A 14 -12.32 -17.65 -15.62
CA ALA A 14 -11.76 -17.12 -16.86
C ALA A 14 -11.34 -18.25 -17.83
N LEU A 15 -10.69 -19.30 -17.31
CA LEU A 15 -10.28 -20.47 -18.10
C LEU A 15 -11.48 -21.29 -18.60
N LEU A 16 -12.46 -21.55 -17.72
CA LEU A 16 -13.68 -22.28 -18.08
C LEU A 16 -14.47 -21.54 -19.17
N LEU A 17 -14.48 -20.22 -19.09
CA LEU A 17 -15.17 -19.39 -20.06
C LEU A 17 -14.42 -19.25 -21.39
N MET A 18 -13.10 -19.13 -21.37
CA MET A 18 -12.27 -19.22 -22.58
C MET A 18 -12.51 -20.53 -23.34
N ALA A 19 -12.60 -21.65 -22.60
CA ALA A 19 -12.93 -22.95 -23.18
C ALA A 19 -14.33 -22.98 -23.79
N LEU A 20 -15.33 -22.36 -23.14
CA LEU A 20 -16.70 -22.26 -23.65
C LEU A 20 -16.76 -21.43 -24.93
N VAL A 21 -16.10 -20.27 -24.97
CA VAL A 21 -16.04 -19.40 -26.16
C VAL A 21 -15.34 -20.11 -27.31
N ALA A 22 -14.22 -20.78 -27.06
CA ALA A 22 -13.51 -21.57 -28.07
C ALA A 22 -14.39 -22.71 -28.62
N ALA A 23 -15.10 -23.42 -27.75
CA ALA A 23 -16.04 -24.48 -28.15
C ALA A 23 -17.19 -23.95 -29.01
N LEU A 24 -17.70 -22.76 -28.71
CA LEU A 24 -18.74 -22.09 -29.50
C LEU A 24 -18.22 -21.65 -30.87
N ILE A 25 -17.01 -21.09 -30.97
CA ILE A 25 -16.41 -20.66 -32.25
C ILE A 25 -16.19 -21.86 -33.20
N ILE A 26 -15.80 -23.02 -32.66
CA ILE A 26 -15.56 -24.23 -33.45
C ILE A 26 -16.88 -24.81 -33.99
N ARG A 27 -18.01 -24.52 -33.33
CA ARG A 27 -19.31 -25.04 -33.74
C ARG A 27 -19.82 -24.30 -34.99
N ARG A 28 -19.97 -25.05 -36.08
CA ARG A 28 -20.37 -24.53 -37.40
C ARG A 28 -21.72 -23.79 -37.34
N ASP A 29 -22.69 -24.33 -36.60
CA ASP A 29 -24.02 -23.72 -36.39
C ASP A 29 -23.93 -22.33 -35.74
N PHE A 30 -22.98 -22.14 -34.82
CA PHE A 30 -22.78 -20.88 -34.13
C PHE A 30 -22.12 -19.85 -35.06
N ARG A 31 -21.15 -20.30 -35.86
CA ARG A 31 -20.48 -19.46 -36.86
C ARG A 31 -21.46 -18.98 -37.93
N ASP A 32 -22.33 -19.87 -38.40
CA ASP A 32 -23.38 -19.54 -39.37
C ASP A 32 -24.45 -18.63 -38.75
N ALA A 33 -24.77 -18.81 -37.46
CA ALA A 33 -25.67 -17.91 -36.72
C ALA A 33 -25.07 -16.52 -36.44
N VAL A 34 -23.76 -16.37 -36.32
CA VAL A 34 -23.06 -15.09 -36.08
C VAL A 34 -22.84 -14.32 -37.38
N LEU A 35 -22.46 -15.02 -38.45
CA LEU A 35 -22.22 -14.45 -39.78
C LEU A 35 -23.51 -14.23 -40.58
N GLY A 36 -24.63 -14.80 -40.12
CA GLY A 36 -25.94 -14.65 -40.72
C GLY A 36 -26.18 -15.67 -41.84
N GLY A 37 -27.27 -16.42 -41.71
CA GLY A 37 -27.82 -17.22 -42.81
C GLY A 37 -28.69 -16.39 -43.76
N PRO A 38 -28.96 -16.88 -44.99
CA PRO A 38 -29.81 -16.18 -45.94
C PRO A 38 -31.21 -15.94 -45.34
N GLY A 39 -31.55 -14.67 -45.11
CA GLY A 39 -32.85 -14.23 -44.56
C GLY A 39 -32.84 -13.62 -43.16
N GLU A 40 -31.69 -13.56 -42.47
CA GLU A 40 -31.59 -12.90 -41.15
C GLU A 40 -31.23 -11.41 -41.24
N ALA A 41 -31.79 -10.60 -40.33
CA ALA A 41 -31.48 -9.18 -40.23
C ALA A 41 -30.03 -8.97 -39.75
N THR A 42 -29.18 -8.52 -40.66
CA THR A 42 -27.77 -8.18 -40.42
C THR A 42 -27.62 -6.70 -40.05
N ILE A 43 -26.84 -6.41 -39.02
CA ILE A 43 -26.40 -5.06 -38.67
C ILE A 43 -25.03 -4.84 -39.36
N PHE A 44 -24.88 -3.73 -40.10
CA PHE A 44 -23.70 -3.43 -40.92
C PHE A 44 -23.34 -4.47 -42.01
N GLY A 45 -24.30 -5.32 -42.42
CA GLY A 45 -24.14 -6.24 -43.56
C GLY A 45 -23.17 -7.42 -43.35
N VAL A 46 -22.61 -7.59 -42.14
CA VAL A 46 -21.58 -8.61 -41.85
C VAL A 46 -21.90 -9.42 -40.58
N ILE A 47 -22.67 -8.87 -39.63
CA ILE A 47 -22.97 -9.52 -38.35
C ILE A 47 -24.48 -9.59 -38.14
N SER A 48 -24.99 -10.78 -37.79
CA SER A 48 -26.41 -10.95 -37.44
C SER A 48 -26.72 -10.26 -36.11
N LEU A 49 -27.99 -9.88 -35.87
CA LEU A 49 -28.42 -9.34 -34.57
C LEU A 49 -28.02 -10.25 -33.38
N LYS A 50 -28.05 -11.57 -33.59
CA LYS A 50 -27.61 -12.57 -32.61
C LYS A 50 -26.10 -12.48 -32.37
N GLY A 51 -25.31 -12.30 -33.42
CA GLY A 51 -23.87 -12.05 -33.35
C GLY A 51 -23.51 -10.79 -32.57
N VAL A 52 -24.26 -9.70 -32.74
CA VAL A 52 -24.05 -8.45 -31.98
C VAL A 52 -24.28 -8.66 -30.48
N ALA A 53 -25.33 -9.39 -30.09
CA ALA A 53 -25.60 -9.71 -28.69
C ALA A 53 -24.45 -10.52 -28.05
N ILE A 54 -23.88 -11.46 -28.80
CA ILE A 54 -22.72 -12.27 -28.37
C ILE A 54 -21.48 -11.38 -28.18
N VAL A 55 -21.19 -10.49 -29.13
CA VAL A 55 -20.03 -9.57 -29.02
C VAL A 55 -20.17 -8.63 -27.83
N LEU A 56 -21.38 -8.11 -27.58
CA LEU A 56 -21.66 -7.28 -26.40
C LEU A 56 -21.45 -8.04 -25.09
N LEU A 57 -21.94 -9.28 -25.00
CA LEU A 57 -21.73 -10.15 -23.83
C LEU A 57 -20.24 -10.42 -23.60
N CYS A 58 -19.47 -10.70 -24.65
CA CYS A 58 -18.02 -10.86 -24.57
C CYS A 58 -17.32 -9.58 -24.10
N GLY A 59 -17.71 -8.42 -24.62
CA GLY A 59 -17.12 -7.13 -24.23
C GLY A 59 -17.39 -6.76 -22.77
N LEU A 60 -18.63 -6.94 -22.31
CA LEU A 60 -19.05 -6.67 -20.92
C LEU A 60 -18.30 -7.59 -19.94
N LEU A 61 -18.06 -8.83 -20.36
CA LEU A 61 -17.34 -9.82 -19.59
C LEU A 61 -15.83 -9.56 -19.51
N ILE A 62 -15.19 -9.21 -20.63
CA ILE A 62 -13.78 -8.78 -20.64
C ILE A 62 -13.62 -7.53 -19.77
N GLY A 63 -14.55 -6.58 -19.87
CA GLY A 63 -14.59 -5.40 -19.01
C GLY A 63 -14.72 -5.75 -17.53
N GLY A 64 -15.54 -6.75 -17.18
CA GLY A 64 -15.69 -7.24 -15.81
C GLY A 64 -14.43 -7.90 -15.25
N ILE A 65 -13.74 -8.71 -16.06
CA ILE A 65 -12.45 -9.33 -15.68
C ILE A 65 -11.38 -8.26 -15.50
N LEU A 66 -11.27 -7.32 -16.45
CA LEU A 66 -10.33 -6.21 -16.35
C LEU A 66 -10.61 -5.39 -15.11
N PHE A 67 -11.86 -5.03 -14.83
CA PHE A 67 -12.25 -4.31 -13.63
C PHE A 67 -11.84 -5.06 -12.35
N ALA A 68 -12.07 -6.37 -12.28
CA ALA A 68 -11.69 -7.19 -11.14
C ALA A 68 -10.16 -7.29 -10.96
N LEU A 69 -9.40 -7.34 -12.06
CA LEU A 69 -7.93 -7.35 -12.04
C LEU A 69 -7.32 -5.98 -11.74
N THR A 70 -7.94 -4.89 -12.20
CA THR A 70 -7.46 -3.51 -12.02
C THR A 70 -7.93 -2.88 -10.72
N LYS A 71 -8.93 -3.46 -10.05
CA LYS A 71 -9.19 -3.13 -8.65
C LYS A 71 -7.96 -3.59 -7.87
N LEU A 72 -7.02 -2.65 -7.71
CA LEU A 72 -6.01 -2.74 -6.68
C LEU A 72 -6.72 -3.21 -5.41
N PRO A 73 -6.18 -4.21 -4.68
CA PRO A 73 -6.66 -4.45 -3.33
C PRO A 73 -6.76 -3.09 -2.63
N PRO A 74 -7.87 -2.77 -1.94
CA PRO A 74 -7.97 -1.50 -1.24
C PRO A 74 -6.68 -1.32 -0.46
N PRO A 75 -6.04 -0.12 -0.50
CA PRO A 75 -4.78 0.09 0.19
C PRO A 75 -4.96 -0.48 1.58
N LEU A 76 -4.11 -1.45 1.95
CA LEU A 76 -4.19 -2.21 3.20
C LEU A 76 -4.67 -1.25 4.29
N GLN A 77 -5.98 -1.30 4.60
CA GLN A 77 -6.47 -0.50 5.70
C GLN A 77 -5.77 -1.11 6.89
N PRO A 78 -4.91 -0.36 7.61
CA PRO A 78 -4.31 -0.91 8.80
C PRO A 78 -5.49 -1.37 9.65
N GLY A 79 -5.56 -2.69 9.86
CA GLY A 79 -6.55 -3.26 10.76
C GLY A 79 -6.41 -2.60 12.13
N PRO A 80 -7.31 -2.88 13.08
CA PRO A 80 -7.09 -2.46 14.46
C PRO A 80 -5.83 -3.16 14.98
N TYR A 81 -4.66 -2.57 14.74
CA TYR A 81 -3.40 -2.98 15.33
C TYR A 81 -3.51 -2.64 16.81
N THR A 82 -3.86 -3.65 17.60
CA THR A 82 -3.94 -3.58 19.07
C THR A 82 -2.58 -3.86 19.73
N GLY A 83 -1.49 -3.72 18.96
CA GLY A 83 -0.14 -3.96 19.41
C GLY A 83 0.78 -2.76 19.13
N PRO A 84 1.81 -2.57 19.96
CA PRO A 84 2.75 -1.48 19.78
C PRO A 84 3.49 -1.59 18.44
N ILE A 85 3.52 -0.48 17.71
CA ILE A 85 4.10 -0.38 16.38
C ILE A 85 5.57 0.02 16.51
N MET A 86 6.45 -0.74 15.86
CA MET A 86 7.86 -0.39 15.75
C MET A 86 8.04 0.56 14.56
N VAL A 87 8.38 1.81 14.84
CA VAL A 87 8.63 2.84 13.82
C VAL A 87 10.12 3.03 13.69
N ARG A 88 10.66 2.95 12.46
CA ARG A 88 12.05 3.24 12.17
C ARG A 88 12.16 4.66 11.60
N LEU A 89 12.87 5.53 12.30
CA LEU A 89 13.14 6.89 11.89
C LEU A 89 14.62 7.07 11.60
N ASN A 90 14.93 7.69 10.47
CA ASN A 90 16.28 8.19 10.21
C ASN A 90 16.33 9.65 10.66
N VAL A 91 17.19 9.94 11.62
CA VAL A 91 17.28 11.27 12.24
C VAL A 91 18.43 12.03 11.61
N HIS A 92 18.13 13.20 11.05
CA HIS A 92 19.09 14.19 10.61
C HIS A 92 19.21 15.30 11.67
N PHE A 93 20.42 15.79 11.92
CA PHE A 93 20.66 16.83 12.92
C PHE A 93 20.99 18.15 12.21
N GLU A 94 20.33 19.23 12.61
CA GLU A 94 20.60 20.58 12.09
C GLU A 94 20.90 21.57 13.23
N PRO A 95 22.06 22.27 13.19
CA PRO A 95 23.21 22.04 12.31
C PRO A 95 23.90 20.69 12.59
N ASP A 96 24.67 20.17 11.63
CA ASP A 96 25.38 18.87 11.69
C ASP A 96 26.57 18.90 12.67
N GLU A 97 26.26 19.07 13.95
CA GLU A 97 27.23 19.22 15.05
C GLU A 97 27.20 18.03 16.02
N VAL A 98 26.24 17.13 15.85
CA VAL A 98 25.96 16.01 16.74
C VAL A 98 26.77 14.81 16.28
N ASN A 99 27.59 14.27 17.18
CA ASN A 99 28.27 13.01 16.96
C ASN A 99 27.56 11.90 17.74
N PRO A 100 26.76 11.02 17.09
CA PRO A 100 26.02 9.96 17.77
C PRO A 100 26.91 8.86 18.36
N ARG A 101 28.22 8.85 18.03
CA ARG A 101 29.21 7.93 18.61
C ARG A 101 29.80 8.44 19.93
N ASN A 102 29.45 9.65 20.36
CA ASN A 102 29.90 10.20 21.63
C ASN A 102 29.27 9.41 22.80
N PRO A 103 30.04 8.95 23.80
CA PRO A 103 29.48 8.26 24.98
C PRO A 103 28.45 9.07 25.77
N GLN A 104 28.52 10.40 25.68
CA GLN A 104 27.56 11.32 26.31
C GLN A 104 26.29 11.55 25.46
N PHE A 105 26.20 10.91 24.29
CA PHE A 105 25.00 10.94 23.45
C PHE A 105 23.92 10.05 24.07
N SER A 106 22.85 10.68 24.55
CA SER A 106 21.72 9.97 25.16
C SER A 106 20.41 10.32 24.45
N PRO A 107 19.90 9.42 23.61
CA PRO A 107 18.59 9.58 22.99
C PRO A 107 17.48 9.14 23.97
N GLN A 108 16.36 9.85 23.99
CA GLN A 108 15.15 9.53 24.75
C GLN A 108 13.93 9.90 23.90
N ALA A 109 12.97 9.00 23.71
CA ALA A 109 11.72 9.32 23.02
C ALA A 109 10.55 9.43 23.99
N PHE A 110 9.62 10.31 23.63
CA PHE A 110 8.45 10.64 24.43
C PHE A 110 7.20 10.62 23.56
N ILE A 111 6.12 10.06 24.08
CA ILE A 111 4.78 10.17 23.50
C ILE A 111 4.03 11.31 24.17
N LYS A 112 3.20 12.03 23.41
CA LYS A 112 2.26 13.01 23.97
C LYS A 112 0.95 12.31 24.30
N THR A 113 0.65 12.19 25.58
CA THR A 113 -0.62 11.65 26.08
C THR A 113 -1.48 12.80 26.67
N PRO A 114 -2.78 12.58 26.87
CA PRO A 114 -3.63 13.56 27.58
C PRO A 114 -3.16 13.87 29.01
N LYS A 115 -2.31 13.02 29.59
CA LYS A 115 -1.75 13.17 30.95
C LYS A 115 -0.38 13.86 30.97
N GLY A 116 0.19 14.18 29.81
CA GLY A 116 1.51 14.79 29.68
C GLY A 116 2.44 14.00 28.74
N GLN A 117 3.74 14.06 29.00
CA GLN A 117 4.75 13.39 28.20
C GLN A 117 5.20 12.12 28.91
N GLU A 118 5.12 10.97 28.23
CA GLU A 118 5.54 9.68 28.80
C GLU A 118 6.75 9.14 28.02
N PRO A 119 7.82 8.70 28.72
CA PRO A 119 8.99 8.13 28.06
C PRO A 119 8.65 6.76 27.48
N ILE A 120 9.17 6.49 26.29
CA ILE A 120 9.00 5.20 25.61
C ILE A 120 10.34 4.57 25.26
N PRO A 121 10.43 3.23 25.24
CA PRO A 121 11.67 2.55 24.92
C PRO A 121 12.07 2.81 23.47
N ILE A 122 13.36 3.06 23.27
CA ILE A 122 13.97 3.24 21.96
C ILE A 122 15.16 2.32 21.77
N ILE A 123 15.39 1.94 20.53
CA ILE A 123 16.57 1.19 20.12
C ILE A 123 17.28 2.03 19.06
N THR A 124 18.54 2.37 19.31
CA THR A 124 19.36 3.14 18.36
C THR A 124 20.31 2.22 17.62
N LYS A 125 20.42 2.43 16.30
CA LYS A 125 21.37 1.74 15.44
C LYS A 125 22.00 2.74 14.48
N MET A 126 23.32 2.73 14.43
CA MET A 126 24.06 3.48 13.42
C MET A 126 24.04 2.71 12.09
N SER A 127 23.64 3.37 11.01
CA SER A 127 23.63 2.80 9.65
C SER A 127 24.04 3.88 8.66
N GLU A 128 25.09 3.66 7.88
CA GLU A 128 25.47 4.51 6.73
C GLU A 128 25.58 6.01 7.04
N GLY A 129 26.09 6.36 8.23
CA GLY A 129 26.28 7.77 8.63
C GLY A 129 25.03 8.46 9.20
N ALA A 130 23.85 7.82 9.12
CA ALA A 130 22.62 8.31 9.75
C ALA A 130 22.32 7.57 11.07
N LEU A 131 21.77 8.29 12.04
CA LEU A 131 21.24 7.68 13.25
C LEU A 131 19.85 7.11 12.95
N SER A 132 19.72 5.79 13.02
CA SER A 132 18.43 5.12 12.89
C SER A 132 17.88 4.82 14.29
N VAL A 133 16.71 5.38 14.60
CA VAL A 133 16.02 5.18 15.88
C VAL A 133 14.78 4.34 15.63
N GLN A 134 14.66 3.24 16.37
CA GLN A 134 13.43 2.45 16.43
C GLN A 134 12.67 2.83 17.69
N VAL A 135 11.41 3.21 17.50
CA VAL A 135 10.54 3.73 18.54
C VAL A 135 9.32 2.83 18.64
N LYS A 136 8.96 2.43 19.87
CA LYS A 136 7.80 1.60 20.14
C LYS A 136 6.60 2.47 20.50
N VAL A 137 5.74 2.75 19.51
CA VAL A 137 4.59 3.66 19.64
C VAL A 137 3.32 2.84 19.89
N PRO A 138 2.41 3.26 20.78
CA PRO A 138 1.20 2.49 21.10
C PRO A 138 0.20 2.37 19.94
N ASP A 139 0.10 3.40 19.09
CA ASP A 139 -0.87 3.45 18.00
C ASP A 139 -0.45 4.47 16.91
N MET A 140 -1.10 4.41 15.74
CA MET A 140 -0.84 5.26 14.56
C MET A 140 -1.14 6.76 14.73
N LYS A 141 -1.86 7.15 15.79
CA LYS A 141 -2.41 8.49 15.97
C LYS A 141 -1.71 9.27 17.07
N THR A 142 -1.09 8.59 18.04
CA THR A 142 -0.38 9.22 19.14
C THR A 142 0.90 9.89 18.62
N PRO A 143 0.98 11.24 18.67
CA PRO A 143 2.19 11.94 18.25
C PRO A 143 3.30 11.71 19.27
N PHE A 144 4.53 11.63 18.76
CA PHE A 144 5.71 11.42 19.57
C PHE A 144 6.86 12.26 19.05
N PHE A 145 7.83 12.54 19.92
CA PHE A 145 9.05 13.27 19.58
C PHE A 145 10.24 12.64 20.29
N ILE A 146 11.44 12.92 19.80
CA ILE A 146 12.69 12.38 20.33
C ILE A 146 13.57 13.53 20.77
N ILE A 147 14.06 13.43 22.00
CA ILE A 147 15.06 14.32 22.57
C ILE A 147 16.42 13.62 22.50
N PHE A 148 17.42 14.34 22.02
CA PHE A 148 18.81 13.93 22.02
C PHE A 148 19.61 14.86 22.93
N ARG A 149 20.14 14.31 24.01
CA ARG A 149 21.06 15.03 24.90
C ARG A 149 22.48 14.79 24.41
N THR A 150 23.23 15.87 24.21
CA THR A 150 24.64 15.81 23.82
C THR A 150 25.44 16.86 24.60
N PRO A 151 26.78 16.78 24.63
CA PRO A 151 27.60 17.76 25.34
C PRO A 151 27.40 19.20 24.86
N LYS A 152 26.94 19.38 23.60
CA LYS A 152 26.76 20.69 22.97
C LYS A 152 25.34 21.27 23.18
N GLY A 153 24.44 20.58 23.89
CA GLY A 153 23.07 21.03 24.17
C GLY A 153 21.99 19.94 24.14
N ILE A 154 20.76 20.35 23.86
CA ILE A 154 19.61 19.46 23.70
C ILE A 154 19.04 19.66 22.29
N TRP A 155 18.82 18.57 21.57
CA TRP A 155 18.13 18.58 20.27
C TRP A 155 16.80 17.88 20.42
N GLN A 156 15.78 18.39 19.77
CA GLN A 156 14.45 17.80 19.76
C GLN A 156 13.95 17.68 18.33
N THR A 157 13.31 16.55 18.00
CA THR A 157 12.55 16.41 16.76
C THR A 157 11.20 17.10 16.88
N ASP A 158 10.62 17.46 15.74
CA ASP A 158 9.22 17.89 15.69
C ASP A 158 8.27 16.74 16.10
N ASP A 159 6.99 17.07 16.28
CA ASP A 159 5.95 16.07 16.55
C ASP A 159 5.75 15.18 15.33
N HIS A 160 6.15 13.91 15.43
CA HIS A 160 6.05 12.96 14.32
C HIS A 160 4.83 12.06 14.44
N SER A 161 4.23 11.78 13.28
CA SER A 161 3.27 10.69 13.09
C SER A 161 3.98 9.47 12.50
N ILE A 162 3.46 8.27 12.75
CA ILE A 162 4.03 6.98 12.28
C ILE A 162 4.24 6.90 10.75
N ARG A 163 3.69 7.85 9.98
CA ARG A 163 3.78 7.88 8.51
C ARG A 163 5.11 8.40 7.98
N GLU A 164 5.93 9.00 8.81
CA GLU A 164 7.18 9.63 8.40
C GLU A 164 8.38 8.69 8.60
N THR A 165 9.26 8.61 7.60
CA THR A 165 10.46 7.75 7.60
C THR A 165 11.74 8.50 7.96
N ALA A 166 11.67 9.83 8.03
CA ALA A 166 12.77 10.72 8.35
C ALA A 166 12.31 11.80 9.33
N ALA A 167 13.20 12.18 10.25
CA ALA A 167 12.98 13.21 11.26
C ALA A 167 14.17 14.18 11.27
N THR A 168 13.90 15.46 11.48
CA THR A 168 14.95 16.47 11.66
C THR A 168 14.98 16.90 13.11
N ALA A 169 16.12 16.78 13.77
CA ALA A 169 16.33 17.21 15.15
C ALA A 169 16.99 18.58 15.16
N ARG A 170 16.32 19.56 15.78
CA ARG A 170 16.80 20.94 15.90
C ARG A 170 17.27 21.23 17.32
N LYS A 171 18.32 22.04 17.45
CA LYS A 171 18.83 22.47 18.76
C LYS A 171 17.77 23.32 19.46
N GLN A 172 17.43 22.97 20.69
CA GLN A 172 16.59 23.83 21.51
C GLN A 172 17.40 25.04 21.98
N VAL A 173 16.86 26.24 21.74
CA VAL A 173 17.40 27.47 22.31
C VAL A 173 17.07 27.42 23.80
N GLN A 174 18.11 27.34 24.62
CA GLN A 174 17.99 27.48 26.06
C GLN A 174 17.74 28.97 26.32
N GLU A 175 16.51 29.35 26.67
CA GLU A 175 16.25 30.61 27.38
C GLU A 175 16.80 30.54 28.81
#